data_AF-A0A2X4V650-F1
#
_entry.id   AF-A0A2X4V650-F1
#
_cell.length_a   1.000
_cell.length_b   1.000
_cell.length_c   1.000
_cell.angle_alpha   90.00
_cell.angle_beta   90.00
_cell.angle_gamma   90.00
#
_symmetry.space_group_name_H-M   'P 1'
#
loop_
_entity.id
_entity.type
_entity.pdbx_description
1 polymer ?
#
loop_
_entity_poly.entity_id
_entity_poly.type
_entity_poly.pdbx_seq_one_letter_code
_entity_poly.pdbx_strand_id
1 'polypeptide(L)'
;MLGLDALELARIQFAFTVSFHIIFPAITIGLASYLAVLEGMWLKTRNEAYRDLYHFWSKIFAVNFGMGVVSGLVMAYQFGTNWSFFSEFAGSITGPLLTYEVLTAFFLEAGFLG
;
A
#
# COMPACT_ATOMS: atom_id res chain seq x y z
N MET A 1 -5.54 6.37 35.28
CA MET A 1 -5.12 5.93 33.92
C MET A 1 -6.14 4.92 33.43
N LEU A 2 -6.39 4.83 32.11
CA LEU A 2 -7.53 4.12 31.49
C LEU A 2 -7.60 2.58 31.73
N GLY A 3 -6.79 2.00 32.61
CA GLY A 3 -6.85 0.58 32.98
C GLY A 3 -6.39 -0.39 31.89
N LEU A 4 -5.90 0.11 30.75
CA LEU A 4 -5.48 -0.72 29.62
C LEU A 4 -4.11 -1.34 29.84
N ASP A 5 -3.98 -2.62 29.47
CA ASP A 5 -2.69 -3.30 29.46
C ASP A 5 -1.90 -3.03 28.16
N ALA A 6 -0.63 -3.45 28.13
CA ALA A 6 0.22 -3.25 26.97
C ALA A 6 -0.26 -4.01 25.71
N LEU A 7 -0.92 -5.16 25.90
CA LEU A 7 -1.43 -5.97 24.80
C LEU A 7 -2.65 -5.33 24.14
N GLU A 8 -3.54 -4.75 24.94
CA GLU A 8 -4.71 -3.99 24.47
C GLU A 8 -4.26 -2.75 23.69
N LEU A 9 -3.28 -2.01 24.19
CA LEU A 9 -2.69 -0.87 23.49
C LEU A 9 -2.05 -1.29 22.15
N ALA A 10 -1.30 -2.39 22.14
CA ALA A 10 -0.70 -2.93 20.91
C ALA A 10 -1.76 -3.33 19.88
N ARG A 11 -2.87 -3.94 20.31
CA ARG A 11 -4.00 -4.30 19.44
C ARG A 11 -4.70 -3.08 18.87
N ILE A 12 -5.01 -2.08 19.69
CA ILE A 12 -5.66 -0.84 19.25
C ILE A 12 -4.77 -0.11 18.25
N GLN A 13 -3.47 0.01 18.55
CA GLN A 13 -2.51 0.66 17.66
C GLN A 13 -2.41 -0.07 16.32
N PHE A 14 -2.27 -1.40 16.33
CA PHE A 14 -2.19 -2.20 15.11
C PHE A 14 -3.49 -2.13 14.30
N ALA A 15 -4.65 -2.22 14.96
CA ALA A 15 -5.96 -2.11 14.33
C ALA A 15 -6.15 -0.76 13.61
N PHE A 16 -5.73 0.34 14.24
CA PHE A 16 -5.73 1.65 13.61
C PHE A 16 -4.81 1.69 12.39
N THR A 17 -3.57 1.23 12.54
CA THR A 17 -2.57 1.27 11.47
C THR A 17 -2.97 0.43 10.26
N VAL A 18 -3.42 -0.82 10.45
CA VAL A 18 -3.84 -1.69 9.34
C VAL A 18 -5.12 -1.19 8.66
N SER A 19 -6.08 -0.68 9.43
CA SER A 19 -7.33 -0.14 8.88
C SER A 19 -7.11 1.12 8.08
N PHE A 20 -6.16 1.97 8.50
CA PHE A 20 -5.77 3.14 7.74
C PHE A 20 -4.97 2.74 6.49
N HIS A 21 -4.03 1.81 6.63
CA HIS A 21 -3.17 1.38 5.53
C HIS A 21 -3.98 0.77 4.38
N ILE A 22 -4.91 -0.15 4.64
CA ILE A 22 -5.60 -0.92 3.59
C ILE A 22 -6.38 -0.06 2.58
N ILE A 23 -6.79 1.14 2.98
CA ILE A 23 -7.52 2.09 2.12
C ILE A 23 -6.65 2.47 0.91
N PHE A 24 -5.35 2.69 1.11
CA PHE A 24 -4.47 3.16 0.06
C PHE A 24 -4.20 2.07 -1.00
N PRO A 25 -3.69 0.87 -0.67
CA PRO A 25 -3.48 -0.19 -1.66
C PRO A 25 -4.77 -0.59 -2.39
N ALA A 26 -5.92 -0.64 -1.70
CA ALA A 26 -7.19 -0.97 -2.33
C ALA A 26 -7.56 0.03 -3.44
N ILE A 27 -7.38 1.33 -3.18
CA ILE A 27 -7.64 2.39 -4.17
C ILE A 27 -6.58 2.36 -5.27
N THR A 28 -5.30 2.20 -4.92
CA THR A 28 -4.18 2.15 -5.86
C THR A 28 -4.35 1.01 -6.86
N ILE A 29 -4.64 -0.21 -6.43
CA ILE A 29 -4.84 -1.36 -7.34
C ILE A 29 -5.96 -1.10 -8.36
N GLY A 30 -7.07 -0.51 -7.90
CA GLY A 30 -8.19 -0.14 -8.77
C GLY A 30 -7.82 0.96 -9.76
N LEU A 31 -7.18 2.03 -9.30
CA LEU A 31 -6.76 3.15 -10.13
C LEU A 31 -5.68 2.76 -11.14
N ALA A 32 -4.72 1.90 -10.77
CA ALA A 32 -3.69 1.40 -11.67
C ALA A 32 -4.33 0.69 -12.89
N SER A 33 -5.29 -0.20 -12.63
CA SER A 33 -6.04 -0.91 -13.67
C SER A 33 -6.83 0.06 -14.55
N TYR A 34 -7.46 1.06 -13.96
CA TYR A 34 -8.22 2.08 -14.68
C TYR A 34 -7.33 2.98 -15.56
N LEU A 35 -6.18 3.42 -15.05
CA LEU A 35 -5.19 4.20 -15.79
C LEU A 35 -4.66 3.42 -16.98
N ALA A 36 -4.37 2.12 -16.83
CA ALA A 36 -3.95 1.26 -17.93
C ALA A 36 -5.00 1.17 -19.04
N VAL A 37 -6.29 1.10 -18.69
CA VAL A 37 -7.41 1.12 -19.65
C VAL A 37 -7.50 2.47 -20.37
N LEU A 38 -7.39 3.59 -19.66
CA LEU A 38 -7.41 4.92 -20.27
C LEU A 38 -6.29 5.10 -21.29
N GLU A 39 -5.06 4.74 -20.91
CA GLU A 39 -3.91 4.82 -21.80
C GLU A 39 -4.09 3.90 -23.03
N GLY A 40 -4.54 2.65 -22.83
CA GLY A 40 -4.84 1.73 -23.92
C GLY A 40 -5.92 2.23 -24.88
N MET A 41 -6.97 2.89 -24.35
CA MET A 41 -8.03 3.50 -25.16
C MET A 41 -7.53 4.70 -25.93
N TRP A 42 -6.67 5.54 -25.34
CA TRP A 42 -6.02 6.64 -26.06
C TRP A 42 -5.14 6.12 -27.19
N LEU A 43 -4.30 5.11 -26.93
CA LEU A 43 -3.43 4.50 -27.96
C LEU A 43 -4.24 3.92 -29.15
N LYS A 44 -5.41 3.33 -28.86
CA LYS A 44 -6.30 2.74 -29.88
C LYS A 44 -7.11 3.79 -30.65
N THR A 45 -7.70 4.76 -29.95
CA THR A 45 -8.71 5.67 -30.53
C THR A 45 -8.16 7.04 -30.89
N ARG A 46 -7.01 7.43 -30.33
CA ARG A 46 -6.44 8.78 -30.39
C ARG A 46 -7.39 9.89 -29.90
N ASN A 47 -8.39 9.53 -29.09
CA ASN A 47 -9.27 10.50 -28.45
C ASN A 47 -8.59 11.09 -27.22
N GLU A 48 -8.28 12.39 -27.27
CA GLU A 48 -7.58 13.12 -26.20
C GLU A 48 -8.33 13.12 -24.87
N ALA A 49 -9.66 12.93 -24.85
CA ALA A 49 -10.42 12.85 -23.60
C ALA A 49 -9.91 11.73 -22.66
N TYR A 50 -9.45 10.60 -23.20
CA TYR A 50 -8.87 9.52 -22.39
C TYR A 50 -7.53 9.92 -21.79
N ARG A 51 -6.73 10.71 -22.52
CA ARG A 51 -5.44 11.21 -22.08
C ARG A 51 -5.58 12.27 -20.99
N ASP A 52 -6.55 13.17 -21.13
CA ASP A 52 -6.87 14.17 -20.11
C ASP A 52 -7.30 13.51 -18.80
N LEU A 53 -8.17 12.49 -18.90
CA LEU A 53 -8.56 11.67 -17.75
C LEU A 53 -7.35 10.95 -17.13
N TYR A 54 -6.49 10.35 -17.94
CA TYR A 54 -5.29 9.68 -17.46
C TYR A 54 -4.41 10.62 -16.63
N HIS A 55 -4.11 11.82 -17.15
CA HIS A 55 -3.28 12.81 -16.45
C HIS A 55 -3.94 13.41 -15.20
N PHE A 56 -5.27 13.48 -15.17
CA PHE A 56 -5.99 13.89 -13.95
C PHE A 56 -5.86 12.83 -12.86
N TRP A 57 -6.17 11.57 -13.19
CA TRP A 57 -6.18 10.48 -12.22
C TRP A 57 -4.77 10.03 -11.80
N SER A 58 -3.75 10.19 -12.65
CA SER A 58 -2.37 9.83 -12.33
C SER A 58 -1.81 10.65 -11.16
N LYS A 59 -2.21 11.92 -11.02
CA LYS A 59 -1.80 12.77 -9.88
C LYS A 59 -2.39 12.26 -8.57
N ILE A 60 -3.68 11.88 -8.58
CA ILE A 60 -4.37 11.34 -7.41
C ILE A 60 -3.76 9.98 -7.04
N PHE A 61 -3.50 9.14 -8.05
CA PHE A 61 -2.82 7.86 -7.90
C PHE A 61 -1.46 8.01 -7.21
N ALA A 62 -0.62 8.95 -7.66
CA ALA A 62 0.71 9.18 -7.07
C ALA A 62 0.65 9.58 -5.59
N VAL A 63 -0.30 10.46 -5.20
CA VAL A 63 -0.49 10.85 -3.80
C VAL A 63 -0.94 9.66 -2.96
N ASN A 64 -1.92 8.90 -3.46
CA ASN A 64 -2.45 7.74 -2.76
C ASN A 64 -1.39 6.63 -2.60
N PHE A 65 -0.60 6.39 -3.64
CA PHE A 65 0.54 5.47 -3.64
C PHE A 65 1.55 5.86 -2.57
N GLY A 66 1.98 7.14 -2.53
CA GLY A 66 2.91 7.63 -1.51
C GLY A 66 2.40 7.43 -0.08
N MET A 67 1.11 7.69 0.16
CA MET A 67 0.49 7.44 1.47
C MET A 67 0.43 5.94 1.83
N GLY A 68 0.21 5.07 0.83
CA GLY A 68 0.31 3.63 0.97
C GLY A 68 1.70 3.18 1.42
N VAL A 69 2.76 3.69 0.78
CA VAL A 69 4.16 3.36 1.13
C VAL A 69 4.47 3.77 2.57
N VAL A 70 4.14 5.01 2.96
CA VAL A 70 4.42 5.52 4.32
C VAL A 70 3.67 4.71 5.38
N SER A 71 2.38 4.45 5.18
CA SER A 71 1.58 3.70 6.13
C SER A 71 1.99 2.22 6.21
N GLY A 72 2.42 1.62 5.10
CA GLY A 72 2.92 0.25 5.05
C GLY A 72 4.23 0.07 5.79
N LEU A 73 5.14 1.04 5.67
CA LEU A 73 6.40 1.06 6.42
C LEU A 73 6.15 1.06 7.93
N VAL A 74 5.24 1.92 8.40
CA VAL A 74 4.86 1.97 9.83
C VAL A 74 4.31 0.64 10.31
N MET A 75 3.42 0.03 9.52
CA MET A 75 2.83 -1.28 9.84
C MET A 75 3.90 -2.40 9.90
N ALA A 76 4.83 -2.43 8.94
CA ALA A 76 5.89 -3.43 8.91
C ALA A 76 6.77 -3.37 10.17
N TYR A 77 7.14 -2.17 10.62
CA TYR A 77 7.91 -2.01 11.85
C TYR A 77 7.14 -2.39 13.12
N GLN A 78 5.81 -2.26 13.13
CA GLN A 78 5.00 -2.68 14.29
C GLN A 78 5.12 -4.16 14.60
N PHE A 79 5.37 -5.02 13.61
CA PHE A 79 5.66 -6.44 13.85
C PHE A 79 6.91 -6.62 14.75
N GLY A 80 7.93 -5.78 14.58
CA GLY A 80 9.14 -5.82 15.40
C GLY A 80 8.98 -5.16 16.77
N THR A 81 8.31 -4.00 16.84
CA THR A 81 8.25 -3.22 18.09
C THR A 81 7.22 -3.74 19.08
N ASN A 82 6.05 -4.18 18.60
CA ASN A 82 4.90 -4.52 19.45
C ASN A 82 4.54 -6.01 19.40
N TRP A 83 5.08 -6.75 18.43
CA TRP A 83 4.76 -8.17 18.20
C TRP A 83 6.02 -9.04 18.06
N SER A 84 7.04 -8.80 18.88
CA SER A 84 8.35 -9.46 18.80
C SER A 84 8.27 -10.99 18.84
N PHE A 85 7.46 -11.56 19.73
CA PHE A 85 7.28 -13.02 19.81
C PHE A 85 6.62 -13.61 18.55
N PHE A 86 5.66 -12.89 17.95
CA PHE A 86 5.09 -13.28 16.66
C PHE A 86 6.15 -13.26 15.56
N SER A 87 6.99 -12.23 15.53
CA SER A 87 8.08 -12.12 14.57
C SER A 87 9.12 -13.23 14.74
N GLU A 88 9.45 -13.62 15.98
CA GLU A 88 10.34 -14.75 16.26
C GLU A 88 9.72 -16.09 15.82
N PHE A 89 8.45 -16.31 16.14
CA PHE A 89 7.76 -17.57 15.87
C PHE A 89 7.41 -17.77 14.38
N ALA A 90 6.83 -16.76 13.73
CA ALA A 90 6.28 -16.85 12.38
C ALA A 90 7.18 -16.21 11.31
N GLY A 91 8.21 -15.46 11.69
CA GLY A 91 9.03 -14.65 10.78
C GLY A 91 9.75 -15.47 9.70
N SER A 92 10.08 -16.73 9.95
CA SER A 92 10.67 -17.62 8.95
C SER A 92 9.74 -17.91 7.77
N ILE A 93 8.43 -17.76 7.96
CA ILE A 93 7.39 -17.95 6.94
C ILE A 93 6.91 -16.60 6.41
N THR A 94 6.58 -15.66 7.29
CA THR A 94 5.98 -14.37 6.91
C THR A 94 7.02 -13.39 6.35
N GLY A 95 8.25 -13.41 6.86
CA GLY A 95 9.33 -12.51 6.44
C GLY A 95 9.65 -12.61 4.94
N PRO A 96 9.85 -13.81 4.38
CA PRO A 96 10.04 -13.98 2.95
C PRO A 96 8.86 -13.48 2.10
N LEU A 97 7.61 -13.68 2.55
CA LEU A 97 6.42 -13.20 1.84
C LEU A 97 6.33 -11.68 1.80
N LEU A 98 6.59 -11.02 2.94
CA LEU A 98 6.65 -9.56 3.02
C LEU A 98 7.81 -8.99 2.17
N THR A 99 8.96 -9.66 2.19
CA THR A 99 10.11 -9.27 1.35
C THR A 99 9.79 -9.43 -0.14
N TYR A 100 9.08 -10.50 -0.51
CA TYR A 100 8.64 -10.73 -1.89
C TYR A 100 7.69 -9.63 -2.37
N GLU A 101 6.71 -9.22 -1.55
CA GLU A 101 5.82 -8.10 -1.84
C GLU A 101 6.62 -6.81 -2.12
N VAL A 102 7.59 -6.49 -1.26
CA VAL A 102 8.45 -5.30 -1.46
C VAL A 102 9.22 -5.38 -2.77
N LEU A 103 9.92 -6.48 -3.02
CA LEU A 103 10.80 -6.63 -4.18
C LEU A 103 10.06 -6.70 -5.51
N THR A 104 8.87 -7.32 -5.55
CA THR A 104 8.19 -7.62 -6.81
C THR A 104 7.01 -6.70 -7.11
N ALA A 105 6.22 -6.33 -6.10
CA ALA A 105 5.07 -5.45 -6.30
C ALA A 105 5.48 -3.98 -6.10
N PHE A 106 6.03 -3.63 -4.94
CA PHE A 106 6.32 -2.22 -4.64
C PHE A 106 7.44 -1.63 -5.51
N PHE A 107 8.57 -2.32 -5.68
CA PHE A 107 9.66 -1.80 -6.51
C PHE A 107 9.28 -1.70 -7.99
N LEU A 108 8.49 -2.65 -8.49
CA LEU A 108 8.00 -2.61 -9.87
C LEU A 108 7.05 -1.41 -10.06
N GLU A 109 6.08 -1.25 -9.16
CA GLU A 109 5.11 -0.15 -9.22
C GLU A 109 5.78 1.21 -9.06
N ALA A 110 6.69 1.37 -8.09
CA ALA A 110 7.46 2.59 -7.88
C ALA A 110 8.39 2.90 -9.06
N GLY A 111 8.97 1.89 -9.71
CA GLY A 111 9.86 2.05 -10.85
C GLY A 111 9.16 2.55 -12.11
N PHE A 112 7.91 2.14 -12.36
CA PHE A 112 7.11 2.61 -13.51
C PHE A 112 6.32 3.90 -13.23
N LEU A 113 6.26 4.34 -11.98
CA LEU A 113 5.57 5.56 -11.54
C LEU A 113 6.41 6.84 -11.69
N GLY A 114 7.73 6.72 -11.82
CA GLY A 114 8.71 7.82 -11.85
C GLY A 114 8.90 8.48 -13.21
#